data_AF-B8MIB9-F1
#
_entry.id   AF-B8MIB9-F1
#
_cell.length_a   1.000
_cell.length_b   1.000
_cell.length_c   1.000
_cell.angle_alpha   90.00
_cell.angle_beta   90.00
_cell.angle_gamma   90.00
#
_symmetry.space_group_name_H-M   'P 1'
#
loop_
_entity.id
_entity.type
_entity.pdbx_description
1 polymer ?
#
loop_
_entity_poly.entity_id
_entity_poly.type
_entity_poly.pdbx_seq_one_letter_code
_entity_poly.pdbx_strand_id
1 'polypeptide(L)'
;MSIPTDLTPRFEVRKLEAKHLAVASAILSETNIFHSPMWEIAHPDNQTKRCYDVFNAVDYLVRAAIESGLTYGVFDKEWKFKRPESVATDGALYWDQTDLTATSEQLLEQIDSPLVSICLAYDGFYPLNLDNLKDFFEILPLFATMHEHFHTIDKRDPKSWEPTAPGQVIMRTGTSTRADYEGMGLMKLMAHWEMKDAAAKGFRGINMETLHPAVDHVWMNPPAPFKATRVNIFNMNELTVEKNGQRVVACPQVDVLAGRIGPWLWHGYEFLLARVLHRLQRHHVTLLVNIPVSVLFRRCIRRHQIGGAFRRPVSSAVVRRDKAGLQARHEQLQVRDARSNNRGGLNNLRANDEFIRRKHKIGFEQSTNVA
;
A
#
# COMPACT_ATOMS: atom_id res chain seq x y z
N MET A 1 13.42 21.30 -9.16
CA MET A 1 12.10 21.37 -9.83
C MET A 1 11.06 21.04 -8.77
N SER A 2 10.10 21.93 -8.51
CA SER A 2 8.96 21.62 -7.63
C SER A 2 7.94 20.80 -8.40
N ILE A 3 7.51 19.67 -7.85
CA ILE A 3 6.38 18.91 -8.38
C ILE A 3 5.12 19.67 -7.97
N PRO A 4 4.21 20.04 -8.90
CA PRO A 4 2.97 20.70 -8.55
C PRO A 4 2.18 19.85 -7.54
N THR A 5 1.96 20.41 -6.36
CA THR A 5 1.15 19.83 -5.29
C THR A 5 -0.25 20.42 -5.35
N ASP A 6 -1.28 19.58 -5.21
CA ASP A 6 -2.65 20.04 -4.98
C ASP A 6 -2.88 20.38 -3.48
N LEU A 7 -1.79 20.53 -2.71
CA LEU A 7 -1.84 20.92 -1.31
C LEU A 7 -2.33 22.37 -1.19
N THR A 8 -3.17 22.62 -0.20
CA THR A 8 -3.46 24.00 0.20
C THR A 8 -2.16 24.70 0.59
N PRO A 9 -2.08 26.04 0.49
CA PRO A 9 -0.89 26.78 0.89
C PRO A 9 -0.45 26.58 2.34
N ARG A 10 -1.28 25.96 3.19
CA ARG A 10 -0.95 25.60 4.58
C ARG A 10 0.04 24.44 4.70
N PHE A 11 0.00 23.48 3.78
CA PHE A 11 0.80 22.26 3.88
C PHE A 11 1.97 22.24 2.91
N GLU A 12 3.00 21.48 3.24
CA GLU A 12 4.13 21.20 2.35
C GLU A 12 4.54 19.72 2.45
N VAL A 13 5.00 19.14 1.33
CA VAL A 13 5.65 17.82 1.35
C VAL A 13 7.15 18.02 1.48
N ARG A 14 7.77 17.35 2.46
CA ARG A 14 9.23 17.28 2.60
C ARG A 14 9.69 15.84 2.67
N LYS A 15 10.93 15.62 2.26
CA LYS A 15 11.62 14.36 2.52
C LYS A 15 11.86 14.24 4.03
N LEU A 16 11.65 13.04 4.59
CA LEU A 16 12.02 12.81 5.99
C LEU A 16 13.53 12.61 6.12
N GLU A 17 14.03 12.86 7.32
CA GLU A 17 15.45 12.90 7.69
C GLU A 17 15.57 12.23 9.04
N ALA A 18 16.80 11.89 9.46
CA ALA A 18 17.04 11.20 10.73
C ALA A 18 16.40 11.90 11.95
N LYS A 19 16.37 13.24 11.96
CA LYS A 19 15.72 14.03 13.03
C LYS A 19 14.22 13.80 13.17
N HIS A 20 13.56 13.33 12.10
CA HIS A 20 12.11 13.07 12.09
C HIS A 20 11.74 11.67 12.60
N LEU A 21 12.73 10.80 12.88
CA LEU A 21 12.51 9.39 13.19
C LEU A 21 11.53 9.18 14.35
N ALA A 22 11.77 9.83 15.50
CA ALA A 22 10.92 9.65 16.67
C ALA A 22 9.46 10.07 16.40
N VAL A 23 9.26 11.22 15.76
CA VAL A 23 7.90 11.70 15.43
C VAL A 23 7.23 10.80 14.40
N ALA A 24 7.95 10.35 13.36
CA ALA A 24 7.40 9.44 12.36
C ALA A 24 7.03 8.08 12.96
N SER A 25 7.88 7.51 13.82
CA SER A 25 7.57 6.28 14.55
C SER A 25 6.34 6.45 15.45
N ALA A 26 6.22 7.57 16.16
CA ALA A 26 5.07 7.86 17.00
C ALA A 26 3.77 7.93 16.19
N ILE A 27 3.77 8.66 15.07
CA ILE A 27 2.61 8.75 14.17
C ILE A 27 2.27 7.36 13.60
N LEU A 28 3.26 6.57 13.19
CA LEU A 28 3.03 5.22 12.68
C LEU A 28 2.36 4.34 13.73
N SER A 29 2.92 4.29 14.94
CA SER A 29 2.44 3.42 16.03
C SER A 29 1.06 3.83 16.52
N GLU A 30 0.85 5.13 16.76
CA GLU A 30 -0.41 5.66 17.29
C GLU A 30 -1.55 5.39 16.30
N THR A 31 -1.37 5.74 15.03
CA THR A 31 -2.40 5.52 14.01
C THR A 31 -2.68 4.05 13.76
N ASN A 32 -1.66 3.18 13.82
CA ASN A 32 -1.88 1.75 13.64
C ASN A 32 -2.60 1.14 14.84
N ILE A 33 -2.28 1.50 16.07
CA ILE A 33 -2.85 0.84 17.24
C ILE A 33 -4.26 1.36 17.58
N PHE A 34 -4.50 2.66 17.43
CA PHE A 34 -5.77 3.27 17.85
C PHE A 34 -6.77 3.48 16.71
N HIS A 35 -6.30 3.64 15.47
CA HIS A 35 -7.16 4.08 14.35
C HIS A 35 -7.17 3.10 13.16
N SER A 36 -6.38 2.03 13.21
CA SER A 36 -6.41 1.00 12.17
C SER A 36 -7.66 0.13 12.32
N PRO A 37 -8.44 -0.07 11.24
CA PRO A 37 -9.59 -0.97 11.27
C PRO A 37 -9.18 -2.44 11.49
N MET A 38 -7.88 -2.75 11.42
CA MET A 38 -7.35 -4.09 11.66
C MET A 38 -6.88 -4.28 13.09
N TRP A 39 -5.93 -3.45 13.55
CA TRP A 39 -5.17 -3.75 14.76
C TRP A 39 -5.95 -3.45 16.04
N GLU A 40 -6.78 -2.41 16.03
CA GLU A 40 -7.66 -2.06 17.14
C GLU A 40 -8.61 -3.22 17.47
N ILE A 41 -9.17 -3.85 16.42
CA ILE A 41 -10.11 -4.98 16.52
C ILE A 41 -9.38 -6.30 16.82
N ALA A 42 -8.20 -6.51 16.23
CA ALA A 42 -7.40 -7.71 16.48
C ALA A 42 -6.83 -7.75 17.91
N HIS A 43 -6.54 -6.59 18.49
CA HIS A 43 -5.86 -6.42 19.77
C HIS A 43 -6.50 -5.31 20.62
N PRO A 44 -7.74 -5.50 21.13
CA PRO A 44 -8.47 -4.45 21.84
C PRO A 44 -7.89 -4.11 23.23
N ASP A 45 -7.15 -5.03 23.84
CA ASP A 45 -6.64 -4.86 25.19
C ASP A 45 -5.25 -4.21 25.23
N ASN A 46 -5.00 -3.39 26.25
CA ASN A 46 -3.70 -2.75 26.55
C ASN A 46 -3.13 -1.92 25.38
N GLN A 47 -3.99 -1.19 24.67
CA GLN A 47 -3.61 -0.43 23.47
C GLN A 47 -2.45 0.54 23.71
N THR A 48 -2.47 1.32 24.80
CA THR A 48 -1.38 2.27 25.12
C THR A 48 -0.04 1.56 25.30
N LYS A 49 -0.02 0.47 26.08
CA LYS A 49 1.19 -0.36 26.22
C LYS A 49 1.65 -0.89 24.87
N ARG A 50 0.73 -1.42 24.05
CA ARG A 50 1.04 -1.95 22.72
C ARG A 50 1.56 -0.87 21.78
N CYS A 51 1.04 0.35 21.86
CA CYS A 51 1.51 1.51 21.10
C CYS A 51 2.98 1.80 21.42
N TYR A 52 3.36 1.81 22.70
CA TYR A 52 4.76 1.96 23.11
C TYR A 52 5.63 0.79 22.66
N ASP A 53 5.15 -0.45 22.81
CA ASP A 53 5.87 -1.64 22.34
C ASP A 53 6.14 -1.52 20.83
N VAL A 54 5.12 -1.17 20.02
CA VAL A 54 5.26 -0.98 18.56
C VAL A 54 6.20 0.18 18.27
N PHE A 55 6.06 1.33 18.94
CA PHE A 55 6.95 2.49 18.78
C PHE A 55 8.43 2.14 18.93
N ASN A 56 8.77 1.33 19.93
CA ASN A 56 10.13 0.88 20.13
C ASN A 56 10.55 -0.13 19.05
N ALA A 57 9.66 -1.05 18.66
CA ALA A 57 9.97 -2.10 17.70
C ALA A 57 10.05 -1.62 16.23
N VAL A 58 9.44 -0.49 15.88
CA VAL A 58 9.46 0.04 14.49
C VAL A 58 10.67 0.91 14.17
N ASP A 59 11.61 1.13 15.11
CA ASP A 59 12.80 1.97 14.87
C ASP A 59 13.52 1.58 13.58
N TYR A 60 13.86 0.30 13.42
CA TYR A 60 14.54 -0.19 12.24
C TYR A 60 13.73 0.06 10.96
N LEU A 61 12.43 -0.24 10.96
CA LEU A 61 11.55 -0.06 9.80
C LEU A 61 11.55 1.40 9.33
N VAL A 62 11.30 2.33 10.26
CA VAL A 62 11.18 3.76 9.94
C VAL A 62 12.53 4.34 9.56
N ARG A 63 13.59 3.97 10.28
CA ARG A 63 14.97 4.40 9.98
C ARG A 63 15.41 3.94 8.59
N ALA A 64 15.25 2.66 8.27
CA ALA A 64 15.62 2.12 6.96
C ALA A 64 14.81 2.79 5.83
N ALA A 65 13.52 3.06 6.06
CA ALA A 65 12.70 3.80 5.10
C ALA A 65 13.18 5.25 4.89
N ILE A 66 13.57 5.96 5.96
CA ILE A 66 14.16 7.30 5.88
C ILE A 66 15.49 7.28 5.12
N GLU A 67 16.38 6.34 5.48
CA GLU A 67 17.71 6.19 4.89
C GLU A 67 17.67 5.82 3.40
N SER A 68 16.63 5.12 2.95
CA SER A 68 16.39 4.86 1.53
C SER A 68 16.26 6.14 0.69
N GLY A 69 15.90 7.24 1.34
CA GLY A 69 15.69 8.52 0.72
C GLY A 69 14.42 8.63 -0.14
N LEU A 70 13.48 7.71 0.02
CA LEU A 70 12.18 7.65 -0.67
C LEU A 70 10.99 7.90 0.28
N THR A 71 11.27 8.24 1.53
CA THR A 71 10.25 8.52 2.56
C THR A 71 9.96 10.01 2.69
N TYR A 72 8.68 10.34 2.85
CA TYR A 72 8.17 11.71 2.84
C TYR A 72 7.18 11.97 3.97
N GLY A 73 7.03 13.24 4.32
CA GLY A 73 6.02 13.72 5.26
C GLY A 73 5.30 14.96 4.77
N VAL A 74 4.05 15.13 5.21
CA VAL A 74 3.33 16.40 5.12
C VAL A 74 3.60 17.20 6.38
N PHE A 75 3.98 18.45 6.21
CA PHE A 75 4.21 19.38 7.29
C PHE A 75 3.20 20.53 7.26
N ASP A 76 2.66 20.87 8.42
CA ASP A 76 1.79 22.03 8.62
C ASP A 76 2.64 23.29 8.84
N LYS A 77 2.60 24.22 7.88
CA LYS A 77 3.37 25.47 7.97
C LYS A 77 2.75 26.48 8.93
N GLU A 78 1.53 26.24 9.39
CA GLU A 78 0.85 27.05 10.40
C GLU A 78 0.99 26.43 11.80
N TRP A 79 1.80 25.38 11.95
CA TRP A 79 2.07 24.76 13.25
C TRP A 79 2.64 25.77 14.23
N LYS A 80 2.09 25.78 15.44
CA LYS A 80 2.60 26.57 16.57
C LYS A 80 3.19 25.62 17.58
N PHE A 81 4.51 25.64 17.71
CA PHE A 81 5.21 24.85 18.71
C PHE A 81 4.71 25.18 20.11
N LYS A 82 4.45 24.14 20.89
CA LYS A 82 4.02 24.25 22.29
C LYS A 82 5.21 24.58 23.19
N ARG A 83 6.42 24.16 22.81
CA ARG A 83 7.64 24.32 23.60
C ARG A 83 8.80 24.93 22.81
N PRO A 84 9.63 25.80 23.43
CA PRO A 84 10.77 26.41 22.76
C PRO A 84 11.79 25.39 22.22
N GLU A 85 12.04 24.31 22.95
CA GLU A 85 12.99 23.26 22.55
C GLU A 85 12.55 22.52 21.28
N SER A 86 11.24 22.38 21.05
CA SER A 86 10.70 21.78 19.82
C SER A 86 10.98 22.65 18.59
N VAL A 87 11.04 23.97 18.75
CA VAL A 87 11.39 24.90 17.65
C VAL A 87 12.81 24.62 17.16
N ALA A 88 13.74 24.41 18.09
CA ALA A 88 15.15 24.19 17.78
C ALA A 88 15.40 22.88 17.00
N THR A 89 14.53 21.89 17.17
CA THR A 89 14.66 20.56 16.53
C THR A 89 13.71 20.34 15.36
N ASP A 90 12.87 21.32 15.01
CA ASP A 90 11.79 21.18 14.02
C ASP A 90 10.77 20.09 14.44
N GLY A 91 10.53 20.00 15.74
CA GLY A 91 9.60 19.09 16.39
C GLY A 91 10.25 18.13 17.39
N ALA A 92 9.45 17.68 18.34
CA ALA A 92 9.86 16.74 19.38
C ALA A 92 8.69 15.84 19.84
N LEU A 93 9.05 14.69 20.41
CA LEU A 93 8.13 13.73 21.00
C LEU A 93 8.33 13.71 22.52
N TYR A 94 7.23 13.79 23.28
CA TYR A 94 7.26 13.86 24.75
C TYR A 94 6.49 12.72 25.42
N TRP A 95 6.35 11.57 24.76
CA TRP A 95 5.68 10.41 25.36
C TRP A 95 6.33 9.96 26.65
N ASP A 96 5.54 9.93 27.72
CA ASP A 96 5.88 9.20 28.95
C ASP A 96 5.46 7.73 28.79
N GLN A 97 6.40 6.88 28.36
CA GLN A 97 6.13 5.46 28.15
C GLN A 97 5.81 4.69 29.45
N THR A 98 5.92 5.32 30.62
CA THR A 98 5.50 4.72 31.90
C THR A 98 4.01 4.92 32.19
N ASP A 99 3.37 5.90 31.55
CA ASP A 99 1.92 6.12 31.65
C ASP A 99 1.17 5.21 30.67
N LEU A 100 0.70 4.08 31.18
CA LEU A 100 -0.10 3.11 30.43
C LEU A 100 -1.59 3.48 30.36
N THR A 101 -2.01 4.59 30.98
CA THR A 101 -3.39 5.06 30.99
C THR A 101 -3.66 6.16 29.95
N ALA A 102 -2.61 6.66 29.30
CA ALA A 102 -2.72 7.69 28.27
C ALA A 102 -3.66 7.27 27.13
N THR A 103 -4.58 8.15 26.74
CA THR A 103 -5.45 7.96 25.58
C THR A 103 -4.74 8.32 24.28
N SER A 104 -5.29 7.92 23.13
CA SER A 104 -4.80 8.32 21.80
C SER A 104 -4.65 9.85 21.69
N GLU A 105 -5.63 10.61 22.14
CA GLU A 105 -5.62 12.07 22.09
C GLU A 105 -4.49 12.66 22.94
N GLN A 106 -4.30 12.13 24.16
CA GLN A 106 -3.21 12.56 25.04
C GLN A 106 -1.83 12.25 24.43
N LEU A 107 -1.68 11.11 23.75
CA LEU A 107 -0.45 10.78 23.02
C LEU A 107 -0.22 11.73 21.84
N LEU A 108 -1.24 12.09 21.08
CA LEU A 108 -1.14 13.06 19.99
C LEU A 108 -0.80 14.47 20.51
N GLU A 109 -1.34 14.88 21.66
CA GLU A 109 -1.00 16.14 22.31
C GLU A 109 0.48 16.24 22.70
N GLN A 110 1.11 15.10 23.01
CA GLN A 110 2.52 14.98 23.35
C GLN A 110 3.46 14.95 22.12
N ILE A 111 2.91 14.99 20.90
CA ILE A 111 3.66 15.21 19.66
C ILE A 111 3.67 16.71 19.34
N ASP A 112 4.77 17.40 19.66
CA ASP A 112 4.94 18.82 19.33
C ASP A 112 5.79 18.95 18.06
N SER A 113 5.19 18.68 16.89
CA SER A 113 5.87 18.72 15.61
C SER A 113 4.94 19.16 14.49
N PRO A 114 5.45 19.93 13.49
CA PRO A 114 4.71 20.24 12.27
C PRO A 114 4.47 19.02 11.37
N LEU A 115 5.13 17.88 11.60
CA LEU A 115 4.91 16.66 10.82
C LEU A 115 3.56 16.02 11.16
N VAL A 116 2.67 15.93 10.17
CA VAL A 116 1.27 15.52 10.40
C VAL A 116 0.83 14.29 9.62
N SER A 117 1.57 13.93 8.58
CA SER A 117 1.32 12.73 7.78
C SER A 117 2.65 12.17 7.28
N ILE A 118 2.78 10.86 7.22
CA ILE A 118 3.99 10.16 6.78
C ILE A 118 3.69 9.15 5.67
N CYS A 119 4.70 8.94 4.85
CA CYS A 119 4.73 8.06 3.70
C CYS A 119 6.05 7.29 3.75
N LEU A 120 6.03 6.08 4.31
CA LEU A 120 7.22 5.25 4.44
C LEU A 120 7.38 4.37 3.21
N ALA A 121 8.56 4.47 2.60
CA ALA A 121 8.90 3.74 1.39
C ALA A 121 10.40 3.44 1.32
N TYR A 122 10.76 2.40 0.58
CA TYR A 122 12.15 2.06 0.27
C TYR A 122 12.27 1.52 -1.16
N ASP A 123 13.50 1.46 -1.68
CA ASP A 123 13.78 0.86 -2.98
C ASP A 123 13.79 -0.66 -2.83
N GLY A 124 12.88 -1.36 -3.50
CA GLY A 124 12.74 -2.81 -3.35
C GLY A 124 13.98 -3.61 -3.75
N PHE A 125 14.93 -3.01 -4.48
CA PHE A 125 16.22 -3.66 -4.76
C PHE A 125 17.08 -3.83 -3.49
N TYR A 126 16.87 -2.99 -2.48
CA TYR A 126 17.49 -3.07 -1.16
C TYR A 126 16.43 -3.47 -0.13
N PRO A 127 16.08 -4.77 -0.04
CA PRO A 127 15.00 -5.23 0.82
C PRO A 127 15.32 -4.99 2.30
N LEU A 128 14.26 -4.85 3.10
CA LEU A 128 14.39 -4.80 4.56
C LEU A 128 14.95 -6.12 5.09
N ASN A 129 15.78 -6.04 6.13
CA ASN A 129 16.21 -7.19 6.90
C ASN A 129 15.09 -7.59 7.88
N LEU A 130 14.37 -8.67 7.56
CA LEU A 130 13.25 -9.15 8.37
C LEU A 130 13.67 -9.62 9.77
N ASP A 131 14.95 -9.98 9.98
CA ASP A 131 15.45 -10.33 11.31
C ASP A 131 15.41 -9.14 12.27
N ASN A 132 15.56 -7.92 11.76
CA ASN A 132 15.46 -6.69 12.54
C ASN A 132 14.01 -6.26 12.80
N LEU A 133 13.01 -7.00 12.29
CA LEU A 133 11.58 -6.75 12.50
C LEU A 133 10.91 -7.81 13.38
N LYS A 134 11.69 -8.71 14.00
CA LYS A 134 11.16 -9.80 14.83
C LYS A 134 10.30 -9.29 15.97
N ASP A 135 10.80 -8.33 16.75
CA ASP A 135 10.06 -7.76 17.89
C ASP A 135 8.72 -7.16 17.42
N PHE A 136 8.71 -6.48 16.27
CA PHE A 136 7.49 -5.93 15.68
C PHE A 136 6.50 -7.04 15.31
N PHE A 137 6.97 -8.14 14.73
CA PHE A 137 6.13 -9.30 14.42
C PHE A 137 5.67 -10.06 15.66
N GLU A 138 6.42 -10.06 16.75
CA GLU A 138 5.95 -10.63 18.02
C GLU A 138 4.81 -9.80 18.63
N ILE A 139 4.86 -8.48 18.48
CA ILE A 139 3.82 -7.58 18.96
C ILE A 139 2.57 -7.64 18.06
N LEU A 140 2.75 -7.72 16.73
CA LEU A 140 1.68 -7.78 15.73
C LEU A 140 1.84 -9.01 14.80
N PRO A 141 1.58 -10.24 15.29
CA PRO A 141 1.91 -11.49 14.58
C PRO A 141 1.14 -11.72 13.28
N LEU A 142 -0.01 -11.08 13.11
CA LEU A 142 -0.75 -11.17 11.85
C LEU A 142 -0.01 -10.48 10.70
N PHE A 143 0.89 -9.54 10.99
CA PHE A 143 1.62 -8.80 9.95
C PHE A 143 2.51 -9.74 9.12
N ALA A 144 3.27 -10.61 9.79
CA ALA A 144 4.10 -11.62 9.14
C ALA A 144 3.25 -12.64 8.36
N THR A 145 2.19 -13.14 8.99
CA THR A 145 1.26 -14.11 8.37
C THR A 145 0.59 -13.53 7.11
N MET A 146 0.15 -12.28 7.18
CA MET A 146 -0.47 -11.56 6.08
C MET A 146 0.50 -11.40 4.90
N HIS A 147 1.74 -10.98 5.16
CA HIS A 147 2.77 -10.84 4.13
C HIS A 147 3.08 -12.16 3.42
N GLU A 148 3.23 -13.26 4.18
CA GLU A 148 3.44 -14.59 3.61
C GLU A 148 2.24 -15.03 2.76
N HIS A 149 1.02 -14.75 3.24
CA HIS A 149 -0.21 -15.05 2.51
C HIS A 149 -0.26 -14.29 1.19
N PHE A 150 0.02 -12.98 1.19
CA PHE A 150 0.10 -12.18 -0.02
C PHE A 150 1.12 -12.74 -1.02
N HIS A 151 2.28 -13.19 -0.56
CA HIS A 151 3.28 -13.83 -1.42
C HIS A 151 2.75 -15.14 -2.03
N THR A 152 2.08 -15.97 -1.24
CA THR A 152 1.53 -17.26 -1.68
C THR A 152 0.42 -17.12 -2.73
N ILE A 153 -0.43 -16.11 -2.59
CA ILE A 153 -1.57 -15.90 -3.50
C ILE A 153 -1.22 -15.03 -4.71
N ASP A 154 -0.07 -14.35 -4.74
CA ASP A 154 0.40 -13.61 -5.91
C ASP A 154 0.79 -14.59 -7.03
N LYS A 155 0.05 -14.57 -8.15
CA LYS A 155 0.26 -15.48 -9.29
C LYS A 155 1.04 -14.84 -10.44
N ARG A 156 1.48 -13.59 -10.29
CA ARG A 156 2.29 -12.92 -11.32
C ARG A 156 3.66 -13.59 -11.39
N ASP A 157 4.28 -13.55 -12.57
CA ASP A 157 5.70 -13.91 -12.71
C ASP A 157 6.53 -12.93 -11.86
N PRO A 158 7.36 -13.40 -10.90
CA PRO A 158 8.24 -12.54 -10.11
C PRO A 158 9.06 -11.56 -10.96
N LYS A 159 9.54 -12.00 -12.14
CA LYS A 159 10.32 -11.16 -13.06
C LYS A 159 9.54 -9.97 -13.62
N SER A 160 8.21 -10.02 -13.60
CA SER A 160 7.37 -8.94 -14.10
C SER A 160 7.38 -7.72 -13.16
N TRP A 161 7.50 -7.94 -11.84
CA TRP A 161 7.30 -6.90 -10.84
C TRP A 161 8.45 -6.73 -9.85
N GLU A 162 9.30 -7.72 -9.64
CA GLU A 162 10.44 -7.59 -8.76
C GLU A 162 11.50 -6.64 -9.35
N PRO A 163 12.18 -5.86 -8.51
CA PRO A 163 13.29 -5.02 -8.96
C PRO A 163 14.51 -5.88 -9.30
N THR A 164 15.07 -5.65 -10.48
CA THR A 164 16.31 -6.30 -10.96
C THR A 164 17.52 -5.37 -10.87
N ALA A 165 17.29 -4.10 -10.55
CA ALA A 165 18.30 -3.08 -10.34
C ALA A 165 17.73 -1.98 -9.42
N PRO A 166 18.59 -1.15 -8.80
CA PRO A 166 18.18 0.04 -8.07
C PRO A 166 17.32 0.97 -8.95
N GLY A 167 16.40 1.70 -8.31
CA GLY A 167 15.56 2.69 -8.95
C GLY A 167 14.41 2.12 -9.78
N GLN A 168 14.10 0.82 -9.65
CA GLN A 168 13.04 0.20 -10.45
C GLN A 168 11.68 0.20 -9.74
N VAL A 169 11.60 -0.32 -8.53
CA VAL A 169 10.32 -0.52 -7.84
C VAL A 169 10.41 -0.01 -6.41
N ILE A 170 9.48 0.87 -6.04
CA ILE A 170 9.33 1.33 -4.65
C ILE A 170 8.47 0.32 -3.90
N MET A 171 8.89 -0.03 -2.68
CA MET A 171 8.09 -0.80 -1.73
C MET A 171 7.56 0.15 -0.66
N ARG A 172 6.23 0.27 -0.56
CA ARG A 172 5.56 1.05 0.48
C ARG A 172 5.35 0.21 1.72
N THR A 173 5.72 0.75 2.87
CA THR A 173 5.63 0.05 4.17
C THR A 173 4.70 0.71 5.17
N GLY A 174 4.31 1.97 4.94
CA GLY A 174 3.43 2.67 5.85
C GLY A 174 2.86 3.94 5.25
N THR A 175 1.63 4.24 5.66
CA THR A 175 1.00 5.53 5.46
C THR A 175 0.19 5.84 6.69
N SER A 176 0.46 6.97 7.32
CA SER A 176 -0.21 7.35 8.57
C SER A 176 -0.41 8.86 8.57
N THR A 177 -1.61 9.30 8.91
CA THR A 177 -1.93 10.71 9.14
C THR A 177 -2.43 10.79 10.56
N ARG A 178 -1.95 11.76 11.35
CA ARG A 178 -2.46 11.93 12.71
C ARG A 178 -3.98 12.09 12.68
N ALA A 179 -4.68 11.51 13.66
CA ALA A 179 -6.14 11.55 13.71
C ALA A 179 -6.70 12.98 13.71
N ASP A 180 -5.99 13.93 14.34
CA ASP A 180 -6.34 15.36 14.38
C ASP A 180 -6.16 16.10 13.03
N TYR A 181 -5.63 15.43 12.00
CA TYR A 181 -5.51 15.92 10.62
C TYR A 181 -6.29 15.07 9.60
N GLU A 182 -7.07 14.09 10.06
CA GLU A 182 -7.92 13.29 9.18
C GLU A 182 -9.00 14.12 8.48
N GLY A 183 -9.55 13.57 7.39
CA GLY A 183 -10.55 14.26 6.57
C GLY A 183 -10.01 15.40 5.69
N MET A 184 -8.76 15.85 5.89
CA MET A 184 -8.14 16.91 5.09
C MET A 184 -7.55 16.44 3.74
N GLY A 185 -7.65 15.14 3.44
CA GLY A 185 -7.16 14.57 2.17
C GLY A 185 -5.63 14.46 2.05
N LEU A 186 -4.87 14.65 3.14
CA LEU A 186 -3.41 14.64 3.15
C LEU A 186 -2.81 13.33 2.62
N MET A 187 -3.38 12.19 3.01
CA MET A 187 -2.94 10.87 2.52
C MET A 187 -3.04 10.75 0.99
N LYS A 188 -4.17 11.20 0.40
CA LYS A 188 -4.37 11.20 -1.05
C LYS A 188 -3.36 12.09 -1.75
N LEU A 189 -3.16 13.29 -1.22
CA LEU A 189 -2.21 14.27 -1.75
C LEU A 189 -0.79 13.72 -1.74
N MET A 190 -0.38 13.10 -0.62
CA MET A 190 0.93 12.46 -0.48
C MET A 190 1.10 11.29 -1.46
N ALA A 191 0.10 10.41 -1.60
CA ALA A 191 0.14 9.30 -2.55
C ALA A 191 0.32 9.80 -4.00
N HIS A 192 -0.44 10.81 -4.41
CA HIS A 192 -0.32 11.40 -5.75
C HIS A 192 1.04 12.06 -5.97
N TRP A 193 1.56 12.75 -4.95
CA TRP A 193 2.87 13.38 -5.00
C TRP A 193 3.97 12.33 -5.15
N GLU A 194 3.92 11.24 -4.38
CA GLU A 194 4.90 10.16 -4.47
C GLU A 194 4.88 9.47 -5.84
N MET A 195 3.70 9.21 -6.43
CA MET A 195 3.61 8.67 -7.79
C MET A 195 4.35 9.56 -8.81
N LYS A 196 4.19 10.88 -8.70
CA LYS A 196 4.88 11.85 -9.56
C LYS A 196 6.38 11.87 -9.31
N ASP A 197 6.81 11.86 -8.04
CA ASP A 197 8.23 11.86 -7.67
C ASP A 197 8.94 10.58 -8.10
N ALA A 198 8.32 9.42 -7.86
CA ALA A 198 8.80 8.11 -8.28
C ALA A 198 8.99 8.06 -9.82
N ALA A 199 8.00 8.54 -10.58
CA ALA A 199 8.10 8.61 -12.04
C ALA A 199 9.19 9.58 -12.49
N ALA A 200 9.34 10.74 -11.85
CA ALA A 200 10.40 11.70 -12.16
C ALA A 200 11.80 11.12 -11.93
N LYS A 201 11.95 10.27 -10.90
CA LYS A 201 13.18 9.53 -10.57
C LYS A 201 13.41 8.30 -11.46
N GLY A 202 12.43 7.88 -12.25
CA GLY A 202 12.55 6.79 -13.20
C GLY A 202 12.12 5.42 -12.66
N PHE A 203 11.45 5.38 -11.51
CA PHE A 203 10.81 4.14 -11.04
C PHE A 203 9.70 3.73 -12.02
N ARG A 204 9.56 2.42 -12.24
CA ARG A 204 8.53 1.83 -13.10
C ARG A 204 7.27 1.42 -12.36
N GLY A 205 7.33 1.31 -11.04
CA GLY A 205 6.17 0.96 -10.22
C GLY A 205 6.38 1.26 -8.74
N ILE A 206 5.26 1.31 -8.03
CA ILE A 206 5.21 1.27 -6.57
C ILE A 206 4.43 -0.02 -6.24
N ASN A 207 4.87 -0.77 -5.24
CA ASN A 207 4.17 -1.94 -4.71
C ASN A 207 3.81 -1.66 -3.25
N MET A 208 2.54 -1.90 -2.92
CA MET A 208 2.00 -1.59 -1.61
C MET A 208 0.98 -2.62 -1.20
N GLU A 209 0.89 -2.86 0.11
CA GLU A 209 -0.19 -3.62 0.72
C GLU A 209 -1.06 -2.69 1.55
N THR A 210 -2.37 -2.86 1.47
CA THR A 210 -3.36 -1.97 2.08
C THR A 210 -4.25 -2.75 3.03
N LEU A 211 -4.39 -2.21 4.23
CA LEU A 211 -5.26 -2.71 5.29
C LEU A 211 -6.38 -1.73 5.64
N HIS A 212 -6.49 -0.64 4.91
CA HIS A 212 -7.48 0.41 5.15
C HIS A 212 -8.27 0.70 3.87
N PRO A 213 -9.61 0.65 3.88
CA PRO A 213 -10.43 0.88 2.68
C PRO A 213 -10.16 2.23 2.00
N ALA A 214 -9.98 3.29 2.79
CA ALA A 214 -9.62 4.61 2.25
C ALA A 214 -8.28 4.62 1.50
N VAL A 215 -7.26 3.89 2.00
CA VAL A 215 -5.96 3.76 1.34
C VAL A 215 -6.11 2.96 0.05
N ASP A 216 -6.78 1.82 0.08
CA ASP A 216 -7.08 1.04 -1.13
C ASP A 216 -7.82 1.88 -2.17
N HIS A 217 -8.86 2.61 -1.77
CA HIS A 217 -9.63 3.48 -2.66
C HIS A 217 -8.75 4.53 -3.35
N VAL A 218 -7.91 5.26 -2.61
CA VAL A 218 -7.02 6.27 -3.19
C VAL A 218 -6.05 5.64 -4.19
N TRP A 219 -5.41 4.54 -3.79
CA TRP A 219 -4.37 3.92 -4.61
C TRP A 219 -4.90 3.17 -5.82
N MET A 220 -6.16 2.73 -5.79
CA MET A 220 -6.85 2.17 -6.96
C MET A 220 -7.38 3.23 -7.93
N ASN A 221 -7.43 4.50 -7.52
CA ASN A 221 -7.90 5.62 -8.34
C ASN A 221 -6.80 6.70 -8.52
N PRO A 222 -5.62 6.33 -9.06
CA PRO A 222 -4.54 7.28 -9.21
C PRO A 222 -4.86 8.33 -10.29
N PRO A 223 -4.27 9.54 -10.23
CA PRO A 223 -4.48 10.55 -11.25
C PRO A 223 -3.81 10.12 -12.57
N ALA A 224 -4.32 10.60 -13.70
CA ALA A 224 -3.65 10.40 -14.99
C ALA A 224 -2.21 10.95 -14.96
N PRO A 225 -1.25 10.31 -15.66
CA PRO A 225 -1.37 9.13 -16.53
C PRO A 225 -1.19 7.79 -15.79
N PHE A 226 -1.14 7.79 -14.46
CA PHE A 226 -0.87 6.60 -13.67
C PHE A 226 -2.05 5.63 -13.71
N LYS A 227 -1.76 4.34 -13.55
CA LYS A 227 -2.77 3.29 -13.49
C LYS A 227 -2.45 2.35 -12.35
N ALA A 228 -3.49 1.88 -11.68
CA ALA A 228 -3.40 0.91 -10.62
C ALA A 228 -3.95 -0.44 -11.06
N THR A 229 -3.40 -1.50 -10.48
CA THR A 229 -3.94 -2.84 -10.62
C THR A 229 -3.92 -3.47 -9.25
N ARG A 230 -5.08 -3.96 -8.81
CA ARG A 230 -5.15 -4.81 -7.63
C ARG A 230 -4.60 -6.17 -8.02
N VAL A 231 -3.53 -6.57 -7.36
CA VAL A 231 -2.79 -7.81 -7.63
C VAL A 231 -3.52 -8.98 -7.02
N ASN A 232 -3.88 -8.84 -5.75
CA ASN A 232 -4.63 -9.81 -4.98
C ASN A 232 -5.42 -9.08 -3.88
N ILE A 233 -6.41 -9.77 -3.34
CA ILE A 233 -7.25 -9.30 -2.24
C ILE A 233 -7.74 -10.53 -1.47
N PHE A 234 -7.85 -10.39 -0.16
CA PHE A 234 -8.48 -11.39 0.70
C PHE A 234 -9.08 -10.70 1.92
N ASN A 235 -10.00 -11.37 2.62
CA ASN A 235 -10.53 -10.87 3.87
C ASN A 235 -9.68 -11.37 5.05
N MET A 236 -9.33 -10.49 5.98
CA MET A 236 -8.56 -10.86 7.17
C MET A 236 -9.24 -11.93 8.03
N ASN A 237 -10.58 -12.00 8.04
CA ASN A 237 -11.34 -13.05 8.71
C ASN A 237 -11.32 -14.42 7.99
N GLU A 238 -10.67 -14.52 6.83
CA GLU A 238 -10.42 -15.77 6.10
C GLU A 238 -8.96 -16.23 6.26
N LEU A 239 -8.08 -15.39 6.83
CA LEU A 239 -6.68 -15.71 7.00
C LEU A 239 -6.52 -16.83 8.04
N THR A 240 -5.95 -17.94 7.61
CA THR A 240 -5.73 -19.11 8.46
C THR A 240 -4.29 -19.29 8.87
N VAL A 241 -4.06 -19.69 10.12
CA VAL A 241 -2.74 -20.07 10.67
C VAL A 241 -2.77 -21.51 11.18
N GLU A 242 -1.62 -22.16 11.21
CA GLU A 242 -1.45 -23.43 11.90
C GLU A 242 -1.27 -23.18 13.40
N LYS A 243 -2.18 -23.74 14.22
CA LYS A 243 -2.12 -23.69 15.68
C LYS A 243 -2.32 -25.09 16.21
N ASN A 244 -1.32 -25.62 16.91
CA ASN A 244 -1.33 -26.99 17.45
C ASN A 244 -1.61 -28.06 16.38
N GLY A 245 -1.10 -27.88 15.16
CA GLY A 245 -1.31 -28.79 14.02
C GLY A 245 -2.71 -28.74 13.40
N GLN A 246 -3.50 -27.70 13.71
CA GLN A 246 -4.79 -27.44 13.09
C GLN A 246 -4.80 -26.07 12.41
N ARG A 247 -5.38 -26.04 11.22
CA ARG A 247 -5.65 -24.80 10.48
C ARG A 247 -6.85 -24.09 11.09
N VAL A 248 -6.62 -22.92 11.70
CA VAL A 248 -7.65 -22.08 12.32
C VAL A 248 -7.64 -20.69 11.71
N VAL A 249 -8.80 -20.01 11.72
CA VAL A 249 -8.88 -18.60 11.33
C VAL A 249 -8.17 -17.75 12.39
N ALA A 250 -7.22 -16.93 11.98
CA ALA A 250 -6.36 -16.18 12.89
C ALA A 250 -7.16 -15.11 13.65
N CYS A 251 -8.03 -14.37 12.95
CA CYS A 251 -8.81 -13.26 13.51
C CYS A 251 -10.21 -13.18 12.88
N PRO A 252 -11.13 -14.08 13.26
CA PRO A 252 -12.47 -14.14 12.67
C PRO A 252 -13.29 -12.86 12.87
N GLN A 253 -12.93 -12.03 13.85
CA GLN A 253 -13.60 -10.75 14.13
C GLN A 253 -13.15 -9.58 13.25
N VAL A 254 -12.06 -9.72 12.47
CA VAL A 254 -11.50 -8.63 11.66
C VAL A 254 -12.05 -8.71 10.23
N ASP A 255 -13.15 -8.01 9.96
CA ASP A 255 -13.75 -7.91 8.64
C ASP A 255 -13.12 -6.78 7.81
N VAL A 256 -11.86 -6.98 7.42
CA VAL A 256 -11.07 -6.02 6.65
C VAL A 256 -10.56 -6.68 5.38
N LEU A 257 -10.80 -6.03 4.24
CA LEU A 257 -10.21 -6.43 2.97
C LEU A 257 -8.76 -5.96 2.90
N ALA A 258 -7.84 -6.92 2.97
CA ALA A 258 -6.42 -6.73 2.74
C ALA A 258 -6.14 -6.86 1.23
N GLY A 259 -5.45 -5.88 0.65
CA GLY A 259 -5.14 -5.86 -0.78
C GLY A 259 -3.67 -5.60 -1.06
N ARG A 260 -3.11 -6.21 -2.11
CA ARG A 260 -1.85 -5.76 -2.70
C ARG A 260 -2.14 -4.98 -3.98
N ILE A 261 -1.56 -3.80 -4.08
CA ILE A 261 -1.71 -2.91 -5.23
C ILE A 261 -0.34 -2.69 -5.85
N GLY A 262 -0.28 -2.85 -7.17
CA GLY A 262 0.87 -2.45 -7.97
C GLY A 262 0.47 -1.33 -8.92
N PRO A 263 0.49 -0.05 -8.52
CA PRO A 263 0.46 1.04 -9.48
C PRO A 263 1.68 0.97 -10.40
N TRP A 264 1.37 0.82 -11.69
CA TRP A 264 2.36 0.92 -12.73
C TRP A 264 2.49 2.38 -13.14
N LEU A 265 3.69 2.90 -12.99
CA LEU A 265 4.02 4.23 -13.47
C LEU A 265 4.17 4.08 -14.98
N TRP A 266 3.07 4.35 -15.70
CA TRP A 266 3.00 4.17 -17.14
C TRP A 266 4.18 4.88 -17.79
N HIS A 267 5.13 4.09 -18.29
CA HIS A 267 6.17 4.54 -19.17
C HIS A 267 5.54 4.78 -20.54
N GLY A 268 4.77 5.86 -20.62
CA GLY A 268 4.34 6.39 -21.90
C GLY A 268 5.61 6.71 -22.67
N TYR A 269 5.74 6.14 -23.87
CA TYR A 269 6.75 6.50 -24.88
C TYR A 269 6.97 8.03 -24.97
N GLU A 270 5.96 8.83 -24.64
CA GLU A 270 6.00 10.29 -24.53
C GLU A 270 7.00 10.84 -23.50
N PHE A 271 7.25 10.16 -22.38
CA PHE A 271 8.21 10.63 -21.36
C PHE A 271 9.66 10.36 -21.78
N LEU A 272 9.90 9.22 -22.47
CA LEU A 272 11.18 8.93 -23.10
C LEU A 272 11.43 9.93 -24.24
N LEU A 273 10.40 10.23 -25.04
CA LEU A 273 10.45 11.26 -26.07
C LEU A 273 10.74 12.63 -25.46
N ALA A 274 10.10 13.01 -24.35
CA ALA A 274 10.35 14.28 -23.67
C ALA A 274 11.76 14.37 -23.09
N ARG A 275 12.31 13.31 -22.50
CA ARG A 275 13.72 13.26 -22.04
C ARG A 275 14.70 13.32 -23.22
N VAL A 276 14.41 12.63 -24.32
CA VAL A 276 15.22 12.68 -25.55
C VAL A 276 15.18 14.09 -26.16
N LEU A 277 13.99 14.68 -26.29
CA LEU A 277 13.80 16.05 -26.81
C LEU A 277 14.46 17.10 -25.91
N HIS A 278 14.37 16.96 -24.58
CA HIS A 278 15.03 17.85 -23.64
C HIS A 278 16.57 17.72 -23.72
N ARG A 279 17.13 16.51 -23.87
CA ARG A 279 18.57 16.34 -24.11
C ARG A 279 19.00 16.95 -25.45
N LEU A 280 18.21 16.77 -26.51
CA LEU A 280 18.50 17.35 -27.82
C LEU A 280 18.47 18.90 -27.78
N GLN A 281 17.57 19.51 -27.02
CA GLN A 281 17.53 20.96 -26.80
C GLN A 281 18.73 21.51 -26.01
N ARG A 282 19.24 20.77 -25.02
CA ARG A 282 20.44 21.20 -24.25
C ARG A 282 21.74 21.14 -25.06
N HIS A 283 21.79 20.35 -26.13
CA HIS A 283 22.99 20.15 -26.94
C HIS A 283 23.03 21.01 -28.22
N HIS A 284 22.19 22.05 -28.35
CA HIS A 284 22.15 22.91 -29.55
C HIS A 284 22.10 22.13 -30.87
N VAL A 285 21.45 20.96 -30.89
CA VAL A 285 21.19 20.25 -32.14
C VAL A 285 19.98 20.91 -32.78
N THR A 286 20.21 21.95 -33.56
CA THR A 286 19.21 22.58 -34.43
C THR A 286 18.84 21.59 -35.54
N LEU A 287 17.93 20.66 -35.27
CA LEU A 287 17.24 19.90 -36.31
C LEU A 287 16.12 20.78 -36.85
N LEU A 288 16.44 21.54 -37.91
CA LEU A 288 15.46 22.21 -38.78
C LEU A 288 14.59 21.15 -39.47
N VAL A 289 13.58 20.65 -38.78
CA VAL A 289 12.59 19.76 -39.38
C VAL A 289 11.20 20.11 -38.83
N ASN A 290 10.51 21.00 -39.54
CA ASN A 290 9.08 21.26 -39.39
C ASN A 290 8.29 20.03 -39.89
N ILE A 291 8.23 18.97 -39.09
CA ILE A 291 7.30 17.86 -39.31
C ILE A 291 6.26 17.90 -38.19
N PRO A 292 4.97 18.12 -38.51
CA PRO A 292 3.90 18.05 -37.53
C PRO A 292 3.90 16.67 -36.84
N VAL A 293 3.72 16.64 -35.52
CA VAL A 293 3.69 15.41 -34.70
C VAL A 293 2.68 14.37 -35.26
N SER A 294 1.63 14.84 -35.93
CA SER A 294 0.62 14.01 -36.61
C SER A 294 1.16 13.22 -37.83
N VAL A 295 2.24 13.66 -38.47
CA VAL A 295 2.86 13.02 -39.64
C VAL A 295 3.82 11.90 -39.23
N LEU A 296 4.53 12.06 -38.09
CA LEU A 296 5.37 10.99 -37.50
C LEU A 296 4.53 9.80 -37.03
N PHE A 297 3.36 10.05 -36.46
CA PHE A 297 2.42 9.00 -36.04
C PHE A 297 1.91 8.13 -37.20
N ARG A 298 1.64 8.72 -38.38
CA ARG A 298 1.16 7.96 -39.56
C ARG A 298 2.26 7.13 -40.23
N ARG A 299 3.53 7.50 -40.11
CA ARG A 299 4.66 6.76 -40.71
C ARG A 299 5.07 5.53 -39.90
N CYS A 300 4.95 5.55 -38.57
CA CYS A 300 5.23 4.38 -37.75
C CYS A 300 4.16 3.29 -37.89
N ILE A 301 2.88 3.66 -38.02
CA ILE A 301 1.79 2.68 -38.19
C ILE A 301 1.84 2.00 -39.59
N ARG A 302 2.27 2.71 -40.65
CA ARG A 302 2.39 2.11 -42.00
C ARG A 302 3.61 1.19 -42.18
N ARG A 303 4.66 1.31 -41.37
CA ARG A 303 5.86 0.45 -41.47
C ARG A 303 5.73 -0.92 -40.79
N HIS A 304 4.60 -1.22 -40.15
CA HIS A 304 4.35 -2.52 -39.52
C HIS A 304 3.23 -3.34 -40.18
N GLN A 305 2.73 -2.94 -41.36
CA GLN A 305 1.69 -3.67 -42.10
C GLN A 305 2.06 -4.11 -43.52
N ILE A 306 3.27 -3.88 -44.02
CA ILE A 306 3.67 -4.35 -45.36
C ILE A 306 5.12 -4.83 -45.38
N GLY A 307 5.30 -6.14 -45.66
CA GLY A 307 6.55 -6.79 -46.01
C GLY A 307 6.97 -7.84 -44.97
N GLY A 308 7.00 -9.14 -45.23
CA GLY A 308 6.94 -9.87 -46.50
C GLY A 308 7.83 -11.11 -46.36
N ALA A 309 7.26 -12.27 -46.72
CA ALA A 309 7.92 -13.56 -46.73
C ALA A 309 9.19 -13.56 -47.61
N PHE A 310 10.20 -14.36 -47.25
CA PHE A 310 11.01 -15.11 -48.22
C PHE A 310 11.70 -16.34 -47.61
N ARG A 311 12.03 -17.27 -48.49
CA ARG A 311 12.14 -18.74 -48.34
C ARG A 311 13.40 -19.27 -47.64
N ARG A 312 13.27 -20.50 -47.13
CA ARG A 312 14.36 -21.46 -46.79
C ARG A 312 15.14 -21.92 -48.04
N PRO A 313 16.28 -22.61 -47.84
CA PRO A 313 16.26 -24.03 -48.18
C PRO A 313 16.82 -24.99 -47.10
N VAL A 314 16.58 -26.26 -47.40
CA VAL A 314 16.59 -27.53 -46.64
C VAL A 314 18.00 -28.04 -46.30
N SER A 315 18.13 -28.71 -45.15
CA SER A 315 18.88 -29.98 -45.04
C SER A 315 18.34 -30.82 -43.89
N SER A 316 18.26 -32.12 -44.14
CA SER A 316 17.53 -33.19 -43.48
C SER A 316 18.34 -33.92 -42.42
N ALA A 317 17.72 -34.32 -41.32
CA ALA A 317 17.99 -35.61 -40.68
C ALA A 317 16.76 -36.10 -39.90
N VAL A 318 16.48 -37.38 -40.10
CA VAL A 318 15.31 -38.16 -39.71
C VAL A 318 15.64 -38.92 -38.42
N VAL A 319 14.80 -38.86 -37.39
CA VAL A 319 14.51 -40.02 -36.50
C VAL A 319 13.04 -39.99 -36.08
N ARG A 320 12.45 -41.18 -36.11
CA ARG A 320 11.03 -41.56 -35.96
C ARG A 320 10.62 -41.80 -34.50
N ARG A 321 9.31 -41.63 -34.26
CA ARG A 321 8.41 -42.32 -33.28
C ARG A 321 8.68 -42.00 -31.79
N ASP A 322 7.69 -41.76 -30.93
CA ASP A 322 6.46 -42.53 -30.72
C ASP A 322 5.19 -41.69 -30.45
N LYS A 323 4.08 -42.16 -31.02
CA LYS A 323 2.70 -41.82 -30.67
C LYS A 323 2.12 -43.00 -29.88
N ALA A 324 2.15 -42.92 -28.55
CA ALA A 324 1.33 -43.73 -27.66
C ALA A 324 1.31 -43.05 -26.28
N GLY A 325 0.16 -42.52 -25.86
CA GLY A 325 0.05 -41.89 -24.53
C GLY A 325 -1.09 -40.90 -24.33
N LEU A 326 -1.93 -40.65 -25.34
CA LEU A 326 -2.98 -39.62 -25.29
C LEU A 326 -4.42 -40.19 -25.33
N GLN A 327 -4.61 -41.40 -24.82
CA GLN A 327 -5.92 -42.06 -24.80
C GLN A 327 -6.21 -42.83 -23.50
N ALA A 328 -5.66 -42.36 -22.36
CA ALA A 328 -5.87 -42.96 -21.04
C ALA A 328 -6.17 -41.94 -19.91
N ARG A 329 -6.65 -40.74 -20.25
CA ARG A 329 -7.01 -39.70 -19.25
C ARG A 329 -8.43 -39.14 -19.37
N HIS A 330 -9.32 -39.83 -20.09
CA HIS A 330 -10.70 -39.39 -20.27
C HIS A 330 -11.77 -40.24 -19.54
N GLU A 331 -11.37 -41.26 -18.77
CA GLU A 331 -12.31 -42.16 -18.06
C GLU A 331 -12.20 -42.15 -16.52
N GLN A 332 -11.52 -41.17 -15.91
CA GLN A 332 -11.47 -41.04 -14.44
C GLN A 332 -12.20 -39.80 -13.87
N LEU A 333 -12.98 -39.10 -14.68
CA LEU A 333 -13.73 -37.89 -14.25
C LEU A 333 -15.26 -38.05 -14.24
N GLN A 334 -15.80 -39.26 -14.36
CA GLN A 334 -17.26 -39.50 -14.32
C GLN A 334 -17.76 -40.36 -13.14
N VAL A 335 -16.97 -40.53 -12.06
CA VAL A 335 -17.39 -41.31 -10.87
C VAL A 335 -17.38 -40.48 -9.57
N ARG A 336 -17.48 -39.15 -9.65
CA ARG A 336 -17.53 -38.28 -8.44
C ARG A 336 -18.71 -37.32 -8.34
N ASP A 337 -19.72 -37.42 -9.22
CA ASP A 337 -20.86 -36.50 -9.25
C ASP A 337 -22.21 -37.11 -8.84
N ALA A 338 -22.21 -38.22 -8.08
CA ALA A 338 -23.45 -38.82 -7.61
C ALA A 338 -23.35 -39.25 -6.14
N ARG A 339 -23.28 -38.28 -5.21
CA ARG A 339 -23.63 -38.44 -3.77
C ARG A 339 -23.50 -37.10 -3.02
N SER A 340 -24.51 -36.25 -3.10
CA SER A 340 -25.06 -35.49 -1.94
C SER A 340 -26.12 -34.49 -2.40
N ASN A 341 -27.34 -34.99 -2.63
CA ASN A 341 -28.54 -34.17 -2.65
C ASN A 341 -29.49 -34.76 -1.61
N ASN A 342 -29.56 -34.15 -0.41
CA ASN A 342 -30.82 -34.01 0.33
C ASN A 342 -30.69 -33.12 1.57
N ARG A 343 -31.49 -32.03 1.53
CA ARG A 343 -32.31 -31.43 2.61
C ARG A 343 -31.64 -30.68 3.76
N GLY A 344 -31.95 -29.38 3.78
CA GLY A 344 -32.43 -28.67 4.97
C GLY A 344 -31.88 -27.26 5.13
N GLY A 345 -32.74 -26.22 5.11
CA GLY A 345 -32.38 -24.94 5.74
C GLY A 345 -32.73 -23.62 5.05
N LEU A 346 -33.85 -23.51 4.34
CA LEU A 346 -34.48 -22.21 4.09
C LEU A 346 -35.21 -21.77 5.36
N ASN A 347 -34.56 -21.06 6.28
CA ASN A 347 -35.19 -20.35 7.42
C ASN A 347 -34.18 -19.51 8.24
N ASN A 348 -33.45 -18.57 7.63
CA ASN A 348 -32.60 -17.65 8.42
C ASN A 348 -32.47 -16.20 7.90
N LEU A 349 -33.30 -15.78 6.93
CA LEU A 349 -33.25 -14.41 6.37
C LEU A 349 -34.43 -13.52 6.80
N ARG A 350 -35.16 -13.87 7.87
CA ARG A 350 -36.24 -13.03 8.42
C ARG A 350 -36.08 -12.64 9.89
N ALA A 351 -35.02 -13.08 10.58
CA ALA A 351 -34.84 -12.80 12.01
C ALA A 351 -33.97 -11.55 12.31
N ASN A 352 -33.21 -11.02 11.33
CA ASN A 352 -32.33 -9.87 11.57
C ASN A 352 -32.98 -8.50 11.35
N ASP A 353 -34.08 -8.41 10.59
CA ASP A 353 -34.76 -7.13 10.32
C ASP A 353 -35.67 -6.65 11.46
N GLU A 354 -36.07 -7.52 12.38
CA GLU A 354 -36.89 -7.15 13.55
C GLU A 354 -36.07 -6.71 14.77
N PHE A 355 -34.79 -7.06 14.83
CA PHE A 355 -33.90 -6.67 15.94
C PHE A 355 -33.43 -5.22 15.82
N ILE A 356 -33.25 -4.72 14.59
CA ILE A 356 -32.80 -3.34 14.33
C ILE A 356 -33.94 -2.32 14.53
N ARG A 357 -35.20 -2.70 14.33
CA ARG A 357 -36.35 -1.78 14.53
C ARG A 357 -36.76 -1.56 15.99
N ARG A 358 -36.29 -2.38 16.95
CA ARG A 358 -36.61 -2.21 18.38
C ARG A 358 -35.65 -1.30 19.15
N LYS A 359 -34.44 -1.01 18.64
CA LYS A 359 -33.50 -0.10 19.33
C LYS A 359 -33.75 1.40 19.08
N HIS A 360 -34.54 1.77 18.07
CA HIS A 360 -34.84 3.19 17.77
C HIS A 360 -36.13 3.73 18.42
N LYS A 361 -36.75 3.00 19.37
CA LYS A 361 -38.02 3.41 19.99
C LYS A 361 -38.00 3.45 21.53
N ILE A 362 -36.83 3.32 22.16
CA ILE A 362 -36.67 3.43 23.61
C ILE A 362 -35.48 4.36 23.86
N GLY A 363 -35.76 5.66 23.90
CA GLY A 363 -34.75 6.70 24.05
C GLY A 363 -35.34 8.10 23.97
N PHE A 364 -36.54 8.27 24.51
CA PHE A 364 -37.16 9.56 24.77
C PHE A 364 -38.08 9.35 25.95
N GLU A 365 -37.65 9.79 27.13
CA GLU A 365 -38.45 10.37 28.22
C GLU A 365 -37.75 10.23 29.58
N GLN A 366 -37.74 11.36 30.29
CA GLN A 366 -37.64 11.54 31.75
C GLN A 366 -36.25 11.60 32.41
N SER A 367 -35.79 12.83 32.63
CA SER A 367 -35.74 13.37 34.01
C SER A 367 -35.63 14.89 34.02
N THR A 368 -36.73 15.54 34.40
CA THR A 368 -36.79 16.88 34.98
C THR A 368 -37.19 16.72 36.45
N ASN A 369 -36.69 17.64 37.28
CA ASN A 369 -36.89 17.81 38.73
C ASN A 369 -36.04 16.85 39.60
N VAL A 370 -35.34 17.28 40.65
CA VAL A 370 -35.80 18.07 41.82
C VAL A 370 -34.61 18.77 42.52
N ALA A 371 -34.91 19.96 43.10
CA ALA A 371 -34.30 20.70 44.23
C ALA A 371 -32.92 21.36 44.08
#